data_AF-A0A353ZWN1-F1
#
_entry.id   AF-A0A353ZWN1-F1
#
_cell.length_a   1.000
_cell.length_b   1.000
_cell.length_c   1.000
_cell.angle_alpha   90.00
_cell.angle_beta   90.00
_cell.angle_gamma   90.00
#
_symmetry.space_group_name_H-M   'P 1'
#
loop_
_entity.id
_entity.type
_entity.pdbx_description
1 polymer ?
#
loop_
_entity_poly.entity_id
_entity_poly.type
_entity_poly.pdbx_seq_one_letter_code
_entity_poly.pdbx_strand_id
1 'polypeptide(L)' 'MKAIVYGGPGKKSWTDVPDPAIRNPTDAIVKVDTTTICGTDLHILKGDVPAVT' A
#
# COMPACT_ATOMS: atom_id res chain seq x y z
N MET A 1 -6.46 6.60 -8.90
CA MET A 1 -5.20 5.90 -9.24
C MET A 1 -5.28 4.40 -8.97
N LYS A 2 -4.41 3.58 -9.58
CA LYS A 2 -4.28 2.15 -9.27
C LYS A 2 -3.36 1.92 -8.07
N ALA A 3 -3.69 0.94 -7.23
CA ALA A 3 -2.88 0.55 -6.06
C ALA A 3 -2.96 -0.96 -5.77
N ILE A 4 -1.90 -1.51 -5.16
CA ILE A 4 -1.95 -2.82 -4.51
C ILE A 4 -2.55 -2.63 -3.11
N VAL A 5 -3.67 -3.30 -2.85
CA VAL A 5 -4.41 -3.21 -1.58
C VAL A 5 -4.35 -4.54 -0.86
N TYR A 6 -3.99 -4.51 0.43
CA TYR A 6 -4.05 -5.66 1.32
C TYR A 6 -5.49 -5.84 1.84
N GLY A 7 -6.03 -7.05 1.68
CA GLY A 7 -7.39 -7.42 2.09
C GLY A 7 -7.42 -8.57 3.11
N GLY A 8 -6.33 -8.76 3.86
CA GLY A 8 -6.14 -9.86 4.79
C GLY A 8 -5.12 -10.90 4.32
N PRO A 9 -4.80 -11.91 5.16
CA PRO A 9 -3.76 -12.89 4.86
C PRO A 9 -3.99 -13.59 3.52
N GLY A 10 -2.98 -13.57 2.65
CA GLY A 10 -2.99 -14.11 1.30
C GLY A 10 -3.82 -13.32 0.28
N LYS A 11 -4.49 -12.24 0.69
CA LYS A 11 -5.41 -11.48 -0.14
C LYS A 11 -4.83 -10.13 -0.50
N LYS A 12 -4.47 -10.00 -1.78
CA LYS A 12 -4.05 -8.73 -2.40
C LYS A 12 -4.90 -8.45 -3.63
N SER A 13 -5.21 -7.19 -3.87
CA SER A 13 -5.95 -6.77 -5.07
C SER A 13 -5.25 -5.61 -5.76
N TRP A 14 -5.37 -5.56 -7.09
CA TRP A 14 -5.00 -4.41 -7.89
C TRP A 14 -6.26 -3.59 -8.17
N THR A 15 -6.41 -2.47 -7.45
CA THR A 15 -7.69 -1.79 -7.32
C THR A 15 -7.57 -0.31 -7.70
N ASP A 16 -8.60 0.25 -8.32
CA ASP A 16 -8.74 1.70 -8.47
C ASP A 16 -9.16 2.32 -7.14
N VAL A 17 -8.38 3.27 -6.66
CA VAL A 17 -8.61 4.05 -5.45
C VAL A 17 -8.63 5.54 -5.79
N PRO A 18 -9.24 6.41 -4.96
CA PRO A 18 -9.18 7.85 -5.16
C PRO A 18 -7.75 8.36 -5.23
N ASP A 19 -7.53 9.44 -5.97
CA ASP A 19 -6.22 10.10 -5.99
C ASP A 19 -5.94 10.74 -4.61
N PRO A 20 -4.66 10.80 -4.18
CA PRO A 20 -4.30 11.35 -2.87
C PRO A 20 -4.56 12.85 -2.85
N ALA A 21 -4.83 13.38 -1.67
CA ALA A 21 -4.99 14.80 -1.42
C ALA A 21 -4.03 15.24 -0.31
N ILE A 22 -3.52 16.46 -0.44
CA ILE A 22 -2.73 17.14 0.61
C ILE A 22 -3.64 17.37 1.83
N ARG A 23 -3.22 16.91 3.02
CA ARG A 23 -3.98 17.08 4.27
C ARG A 23 -3.29 18.03 5.23
N ASN A 24 -1.96 18.04 5.24
CA ASN A 24 -1.14 18.91 6.07
C ASN A 24 -0.23 19.79 5.19
N PRO A 25 0.23 20.95 5.69
CA PRO A 25 1.12 21.84 4.94
C PRO A 25 2.46 21.20 4.53
N THR A 26 2.86 20.11 5.19
CA THR A 26 4.12 19.41 4.95
C THR A 26 4.00 18.23 3.99
N ASP A 27 2.81 17.93 3.48
CA ASP A 27 2.63 16.79 2.59
C ASP A 27 3.13 17.10 1.17
N ALA A 28 3.56 16.06 0.45
CA ALA A 28 3.87 16.12 -0.98
C ALA A 28 3.22 14.95 -1.70
N ILE A 29 2.68 15.20 -2.90
CA ILE A 29 2.18 14.15 -3.78
C ILE A 29 3.25 13.87 -4.83
N VAL A 30 3.71 12.61 -4.88
CA VAL A 30 4.75 12.17 -5.80
C VAL A 30 4.16 11.18 -6.79
N LYS A 31 4.41 11.41 -8.09
CA LYS A 31 4.11 10.41 -9.12
C LYS A 31 5.18 9.31 -9.04
N VAL A 32 4.76 8.11 -8.65
CA VAL A 32 5.66 6.95 -8.59
C VAL A 32 6.02 6.52 -10.00
N ASP A 33 7.31 6.58 -10.32
CA ASP A 33 7.86 6.03 -11.58
C ASP A 33 8.13 4.52 -11.44
N THR A 34 8.87 4.15 -10.39
CA THR A 34 9.24 2.77 -10.09
C THR A 34 9.12 2.51 -8.58
N THR A 35 8.66 1.31 -8.20
CA THR A 35 8.66 0.81 -6.82
C THR A 35 9.02 -0.67 -6.81
N THR A 36 9.40 -1.20 -5.66
CA THR A 36 9.85 -2.60 -5.49
C THR A 36 9.10 -3.28 -4.36
N ILE A 37 9.27 -4.60 -4.26
CA ILE A 37 8.73 -5.41 -3.15
C ILE A 37 9.85 -5.63 -2.14
N CYS A 38 9.58 -5.30 -0.88
CA CYS A 38 10.46 -5.59 0.25
C CYS A 38 10.10 -6.94 0.87
N GLY A 39 11.04 -7.60 1.56
CA GLY A 39 10.76 -8.84 2.29
C GLY A 39 9.66 -8.68 3.34
N THR A 40 9.57 -7.52 3.98
CA THR A 40 8.53 -7.21 4.97
C THR A 40 7.11 -7.25 4.37
N ASP A 41 6.95 -6.89 3.10
CA ASP A 41 5.65 -6.95 2.42
C ASP A 41 5.12 -8.39 2.35
N LEU A 42 6.03 -9.37 2.24
CA LEU A 42 5.68 -10.79 2.24
C LEU A 42 5.22 -11.27 3.61
N HIS A 43 5.84 -10.77 4.69
CA HIS A 43 5.40 -11.06 6.06
C HIS A 43 4.02 -10.46 6.35
N ILE A 44 3.75 -9.24 5.87
CA ILE A 44 2.42 -8.62 5.93
C ILE A 44 1.40 -9.48 5.18
N LEU A 45 1.70 -9.85 3.93
CA LEU A 45 0.79 -10.63 3.10
C LEU A 45 0.51 -12.02 3.72
N LYS A 46 1.48 -12.63 4.41
CA LYS A 46 1.31 -13.90 5.11
C LYS A 46 0.46 -13.78 6.38
N GLY A 47 0.29 -12.57 6.92
CA GLY A 47 -0.39 -12.32 8.18
C GLY A 47 0.50 -12.46 9.42
N ASP A 48 1.83 -12.41 9.26
CA ASP A 48 2.79 -12.54 10.37
C ASP A 48 2.93 -11.23 11.18
N VAL A 49 2.36 -10.12 10.69
CA VAL A 49 2.45 -8.78 11.30
C VAL A 49 1.10 -8.42 11.96
N PRO A 50 0.99 -8.41 13.31
CA PRO A 50 -0.28 -8.18 14.00
C PRO A 50 -0.83 -6.74 13.88
N ALA A 51 0.03 -5.76 13.58
CA ALA A 51 -0.39 -4.35 13.49
C ALA A 51 -1.23 -4.03 12.24
N VAL A 52 -1.37 -4.98 11.31
CA VAL A 52 -2.02 -4.79 10.00
C VAL A 52 -3.22 -5.73 9.78
N THR A 53 -3.66 -6.47 10.80
CA THR A 53 -4.85 -7.34 10.76
C THR A 53 -6.15 -6.61 11.04
#